data_AF-Q0Q2L1-F1
#
_entry.id   AF-Q0Q2L1-F1
#
_cell.length_a   1.000
_cell.length_b   1.000
_cell.length_c   1.000
_cell.angle_alpha   90.00
_cell.angle_beta   90.00
_cell.angle_gamma   90.00
#
_symmetry.space_group_name_H-M   'P 1'
#
loop_
_entity.id
_entity.type
_entity.pdbx_description
1 polymer ?
#
loop_
_entity_poly.entity_id
_entity_poly.type
_entity_poly.pdbx_seq_one_letter_code
_entity_poly.pdbx_strand_id
1 'polypeptide(L)'
;SILGQCCEMPIGYVQIPVGVAGPLLLNGFEYMVPMATTEGCLVASTNRGCKAIHMCGGATSILLRDGMTRAPVVRFQSAKRAADLKYYIEDPTNAENLS
;
A
#
# COMPACT_ATOMS: atom_id res chain seq x y z
N SER A 1 -20.98 -3.69 -5.45
CA SER A 1 -21.65 -2.68 -6.29
C SER A 1 -20.73 -1.48 -6.40
N ILE A 2 -20.61 -0.79 -7.53
CA ILE A 2 -19.72 0.39 -7.58
C ILE A 2 -20.27 1.58 -6.78
N LEU A 3 -21.60 1.69 -6.70
CA LEU A 3 -22.33 2.77 -6.02
C LEU A 3 -22.23 2.63 -4.50
N GLY A 4 -21.85 3.72 -3.83
CA GLY A 4 -21.74 3.79 -2.37
C GLY A 4 -20.53 3.04 -1.78
N GLN A 5 -19.62 2.57 -2.63
CA GLN A 5 -18.38 1.90 -2.22
C GLN A 5 -17.16 2.55 -2.88
N CYS A 6 -17.18 2.72 -4.21
CA CYS A 6 -16.02 3.17 -4.98
C CYS A 6 -16.25 4.45 -5.80
N CYS A 7 -17.48 4.71 -6.27
CA CYS A 7 -17.78 5.86 -7.14
C CYS A 7 -19.24 6.32 -7.02
N GLU A 8 -19.46 7.63 -6.91
CA GLU A 8 -20.77 8.28 -6.95
C GLU A 8 -21.10 8.80 -8.36
N MET A 9 -22.39 8.75 -8.74
CA MET A 9 -22.90 9.22 -10.05
C MET A 9 -22.10 8.71 -11.27
N PRO A 10 -21.94 7.40 -11.45
CA PRO A 10 -21.15 6.84 -12.55
C PRO A 10 -21.84 7.07 -13.89
N ILE A 11 -21.12 7.65 -14.85
CA ILE A 11 -21.54 7.79 -16.24
C ILE A 11 -20.86 6.79 -17.19
N GLY A 12 -19.92 5.99 -16.68
CA GLY A 12 -19.11 5.06 -17.44
C GLY A 12 -17.87 4.62 -16.67
N TYR A 13 -16.85 4.18 -17.40
CA TYR A 13 -15.56 3.79 -16.86
C TYR A 13 -14.45 4.10 -17.87
N VAL A 14 -13.21 4.20 -17.38
CA VAL A 14 -12.02 4.38 -18.22
C VAL A 14 -11.33 3.03 -18.39
N GLN A 15 -11.11 2.62 -19.63
CA GLN A 15 -10.34 1.41 -19.94
C GLN A 15 -8.84 1.72 -19.91
N ILE A 16 -8.08 0.92 -19.16
CA ILE A 16 -6.62 0.98 -19.11
C ILE A 16 -6.08 -0.36 -19.64
N PRO A 17 -5.17 -0.37 -20.63
CA PRO A 17 -4.55 -1.61 -21.10
C PRO A 17 -3.83 -2.35 -19.96
N VAL A 18 -4.00 -3.67 -19.90
CA VAL A 18 -3.38 -4.52 -18.88
C VAL A 18 -2.45 -5.52 -19.56
N GLY A 19 -1.16 -5.40 -19.27
CA GLY A 19 -0.14 -6.38 -19.66
C GLY A 19 0.24 -7.28 -18.49
N VAL A 20 1.10 -8.26 -18.77
CA VAL A 20 1.62 -9.20 -17.76
C VAL A 20 3.15 -9.27 -17.87
N ALA A 21 3.85 -9.20 -16.73
CA ALA A 21 5.28 -9.41 -16.61
C ALA A 21 5.58 -10.64 -15.74
N GLY A 22 6.44 -11.55 -16.19
CA GLY A 22 6.82 -12.73 -15.42
C GLY A 22 7.36 -13.92 -16.25
N PRO A 23 7.72 -15.03 -15.59
CA PRO A 23 7.54 -15.27 -14.16
C PRO A 23 8.55 -14.53 -13.28
N LEU A 24 8.09 -13.90 -12.21
CA LEU A 24 8.92 -13.40 -11.12
C LEU A 24 9.05 -14.51 -10.07
N LEU A 25 10.25 -15.09 -9.93
CA LEU A 25 10.54 -16.06 -8.86
C LEU A 25 10.87 -15.30 -7.57
N LEU A 26 9.95 -15.30 -6.62
CA LEU A 26 10.05 -14.59 -5.35
C LEU A 26 9.69 -15.53 -4.20
N ASN A 27 10.58 -15.65 -3.22
CA ASN A 27 10.39 -16.52 -2.04
C ASN A 27 10.05 -17.98 -2.39
N GLY A 28 10.59 -18.48 -3.52
CA GLY A 28 10.32 -19.84 -4.01
C GLY A 28 9.02 -20.03 -4.81
N PHE A 29 8.26 -18.95 -5.03
CA PHE A 29 7.03 -18.98 -5.83
C PHE A 29 7.16 -18.16 -7.11
N GLU A 30 6.53 -18.62 -8.19
CA GLU A 30 6.47 -17.90 -9.45
C GLU A 30 5.20 -17.05 -9.55
N TYR A 31 5.38 -15.77 -9.89
CA TYR A 31 4.29 -14.82 -10.05
C TYR A 31 4.23 -14.25 -11.46
N MET A 32 3.02 -14.20 -12.01
CA MET A 32 2.70 -13.42 -13.22
C MET A 32 2.07 -12.11 -12.77
N VAL A 33 2.81 -11.00 -12.90
CA VAL A 33 2.43 -9.70 -12.35
C VAL A 33 1.57 -8.94 -13.38
N PRO A 34 0.28 -8.67 -13.08
CA PRO A 34 -0.55 -7.83 -13.93
C PRO A 34 -0.14 -6.36 -13.78
N MET A 35 -0.05 -5.64 -14.90
CA MET A 35 0.35 -4.24 -14.94
C MET A 35 -0.62 -3.45 -15.82
N ALA A 36 -1.39 -2.54 -15.22
CA ALA A 36 -2.25 -1.62 -15.96
C ALA A 36 -1.48 -0.34 -16.28
N THR A 37 -1.19 -0.08 -17.56
CA THR A 37 -0.45 1.11 -17.99
C THR A 37 -0.72 1.48 -19.43
N THR A 38 -0.59 2.77 -19.76
CA THR A 38 -0.55 3.30 -21.13
C THR A 38 0.88 3.64 -21.57
N GLU A 39 1.86 3.52 -20.66
CA GLU A 39 3.27 3.82 -20.95
C GLU A 39 3.90 2.71 -21.81
N GLY A 40 4.47 3.11 -22.94
CA GLY A 40 5.20 2.21 -23.82
C GLY A 40 6.42 1.59 -23.12
N CYS A 41 6.79 0.37 -23.52
CA CYS A 41 7.95 -0.36 -23.02
C CYS A 41 7.98 -0.72 -21.52
N LEU A 42 7.13 -0.16 -20.66
CA LEU A 42 7.15 -0.41 -19.21
C LEU A 42 6.98 -1.90 -18.88
N VAL A 43 5.95 -2.55 -19.44
CA VAL A 43 5.68 -3.98 -19.21
C VAL A 43 6.83 -4.84 -19.77
N ALA A 44 7.32 -4.52 -20.98
CA ALA A 44 8.40 -5.27 -21.61
C ALA A 44 9.73 -5.16 -20.84
N SER A 45 10.05 -3.96 -20.36
CA SER A 45 11.25 -3.69 -19.54
C SER A 45 11.17 -4.43 -18.22
N THR A 46 10.02 -4.38 -17.54
CA THR A 46 9.77 -5.11 -16.29
C THR A 46 9.90 -6.62 -16.51
N ASN A 47 9.33 -7.14 -17.59
CA ASN A 47 9.46 -8.54 -17.97
C ASN A 47 10.92 -8.99 -18.19
N ARG A 48 11.74 -8.12 -18.80
CA ARG A 48 13.19 -8.36 -18.94
C ARG A 48 13.88 -8.46 -17.58
N GLY A 49 13.50 -7.61 -16.62
CA GLY A 49 13.96 -7.66 -15.24
C GLY A 49 13.57 -8.96 -14.53
N CYS A 50 12.30 -9.37 -14.62
CA CYS A 50 11.81 -10.64 -14.07
C CYS A 50 12.61 -11.83 -14.62
N LYS A 51 12.86 -11.85 -15.93
CA LYS A 51 13.70 -12.89 -16.57
C LYS A 51 15.11 -12.93 -16.00
N ALA A 52 15.75 -11.77 -15.81
CA ALA A 52 17.08 -11.69 -15.23
C ALA A 52 17.11 -12.23 -13.79
N ILE A 53 16.18 -11.80 -12.94
CA ILE A 53 16.04 -12.28 -11.55
C ILE A 53 15.82 -13.79 -11.52
N HIS A 54 14.93 -14.30 -12.37
CA HIS A 54 14.60 -15.71 -12.45
C HIS A 54 15.83 -16.57 -12.82
N MET A 55 16.61 -16.13 -13.82
CA MET A 55 17.85 -16.82 -14.21
C MET A 55 18.92 -16.81 -13.11
N CYS A 56 18.88 -15.83 -12.19
CA CYS A 56 19.77 -15.75 -11.04
C CYS A 56 19.31 -16.58 -9.82
N GLY A 57 18.27 -17.42 -9.96
CA GLY A 57 17.74 -18.23 -8.86
C GLY A 57 16.66 -17.55 -8.02
N GLY A 58 16.15 -16.40 -8.47
CA GLY A 58 15.03 -15.71 -7.84
C GLY A 58 15.44 -14.62 -6.84
N ALA A 59 14.43 -14.02 -6.21
CA ALA A 59 14.58 -12.99 -5.19
C ALA A 59 13.99 -13.44 -3.84
N THR A 60 14.46 -12.83 -2.75
CA THR A 60 13.90 -13.01 -1.40
C THR A 60 13.41 -11.68 -0.85
N SER A 61 12.21 -11.66 -0.28
CA SER A 61 11.62 -10.48 0.37
C SER A 61 11.00 -10.86 1.72
N ILE A 62 11.10 -9.94 2.70
CA ILE A 62 10.60 -10.10 4.07
C ILE A 62 9.86 -8.82 4.47
N LEU A 63 8.70 -8.96 5.12
CA LEU A 63 7.95 -7.83 5.68
C LEU A 63 8.49 -7.46 7.07
N LEU A 64 8.97 -6.23 7.23
CA LEU A 64 9.58 -5.78 8.50
C LEU A 64 8.56 -5.17 9.48
N ARG A 65 7.54 -4.50 8.97
CA ARG A 65 6.48 -3.86 9.78
C ARG A 65 5.20 -3.77 8.96
N ASP A 66 4.07 -4.00 9.62
CA ASP A 66 2.72 -3.77 9.07
C ASP A 66 1.94 -2.86 10.03
N GLY A 67 1.30 -1.82 9.51
CA GLY A 67 0.59 -0.85 10.33
C GLY A 67 0.17 0.39 9.55
N MET A 68 -1.15 0.57 9.40
CA MET A 68 -1.72 1.78 8.84
C MET A 68 -1.82 2.86 9.91
N THR A 69 -1.42 4.09 9.58
CA THR A 69 -1.45 5.22 10.52
C THR A 69 -2.60 6.16 10.20
N ARG A 70 -3.22 6.72 11.25
CA ARG A 70 -4.14 7.85 11.13
C ARG A 70 -3.75 8.92 12.15
N ALA A 71 -3.63 10.16 11.71
CA ALA A 71 -3.21 11.28 12.55
C ALA A 71 -4.32 12.34 12.61
N PRO A 72 -5.31 12.19 13.51
CA PRO A 72 -6.32 13.21 13.70
C PRO A 72 -5.73 14.49 14.30
N VAL A 73 -6.28 15.64 13.91
CA VAL A 73 -5.98 16.93 14.55
C VAL A 73 -7.09 17.25 15.53
N VAL A 74 -6.70 17.51 16.78
CA VAL A 74 -7.58 17.95 17.87
C VAL A 74 -7.16 19.34 18.34
N ARG A 75 -8.13 20.16 18.74
CA ARG A 75 -7.91 21.53 19.23
C ARG A 75 -8.29 21.64 20.70
N PHE A 76 -7.46 22.34 21.46
CA PHE A 76 -7.72 22.70 22.85
C PHE A 76 -7.76 24.22 23.03
N GLN A 77 -8.44 24.68 24.09
CA GLN A 77 -8.54 26.10 24.43
C GLN A 77 -7.20 26.70 24.89
N SER A 78 -6.23 25.88 25.30
CA SER A 78 -4.90 26.32 25.73
C SER A 78 -3.82 25.28 25.42
N ALA A 79 -2.58 25.73 25.30
CA ALA A 79 -1.42 24.84 25.11
C ALA A 79 -1.23 23.87 26.28
N LYS A 80 -1.57 24.29 27.51
CA LYS A 80 -1.54 23.43 28.70
C LYS A 80 -2.43 22.21 28.52
N ARG A 81 -3.68 22.39 28.08
CA ARG A 81 -4.63 21.28 27.84
C ARG A 81 -4.16 20.31 26.75
N ALA A 82 -3.48 20.82 25.72
CA ALA A 82 -2.89 19.97 24.69
C ALA A 82 -1.72 19.14 25.24
N ALA A 83 -0.87 19.74 26.09
CA ALA A 83 0.20 19.03 26.77
C ALA A 83 -0.33 17.96 27.74
N ASP A 84 -1.39 18.26 28.49
CA ASP A 84 -2.04 17.30 29.40
C ASP A 84 -2.51 16.04 28.63
N LEU A 85 -3.14 16.22 27.46
CA LEU A 85 -3.53 15.08 26.62
C LEU A 85 -2.33 14.29 26.09
N LYS A 86 -1.27 14.99 25.66
CA LYS A 86 -0.05 14.33 25.16
C LYS A 86 0.51 13.36 26.22
N TYR A 87 0.69 13.84 27.45
CA TYR A 87 1.19 13.00 28.54
C TYR A 87 0.23 11.86 28.88
N TYR A 88 -1.08 12.09 28.80
CA TYR A 88 -2.08 11.05 28.99
C TYR A 88 -1.95 9.91 27.97
N ILE A 89 -1.72 10.24 26.68
CA ILE A 89 -1.57 9.26 25.60
C ILE A 89 -0.24 8.50 25.66
N GLU A 90 0.82 9.17 26.12
CA GLU A 90 2.16 8.55 26.25
C GLU A 90 2.28 7.59 27.44
N ASP A 91 1.36 7.66 28.41
CA ASP A 91 1.32 6.77 29.58
C ASP A 91 0.81 5.37 29.17
N PRO A 92 1.63 4.31 29.33
CA PRO A 92 1.26 2.93 28.97
C PRO A 92 0.01 2.41 29.69
N THR A 93 -0.28 2.93 30.89
CA THR A 93 -1.47 2.51 31.65
C THR A 93 -2.78 2.96 31.01
N ASN A 94 -2.75 3.97 30.15
CA ASN A 94 -3.91 4.49 29.44
C ASN A 94 -4.11 3.86 28.06
N ALA A 95 -3.22 2.96 27.62
CA ALA A 95 -3.28 2.38 26.28
C ALA A 95 -4.59 1.64 26.00
N GLU A 96 -5.17 0.94 26.99
CA GLU A 96 -6.47 0.26 26.87
C GLU A 96 -7.64 1.25 26.71
N ASN A 97 -7.51 2.48 27.21
CA ASN A 97 -8.56 3.51 27.07
C ASN A 97 -8.57 4.14 25.67
N LEU A 98 -7.55 3.89 24.85
CA LEU A 98 -7.34 4.48 23.53
C LEU A 98 -7.61 3.49 22.38
N SER A 99 -7.81 2.20 22.69
CA SER A 99 -8.06 1.13 21.71
C SER A 99 -9.53 0.95 21.37
#